data_AF-A0A9N8EGB5-F1
#
_entry.id   AF-A0A9N8EGB5-F1
#
_cell.length_a   1.000
_cell.length_b   1.000
_cell.length_c   1.000
_cell.angle_alpha   90.00
_cell.angle_beta   90.00
_cell.angle_gamma   90.00
#
_symmetry.space_group_name_H-M   'P 1'
#
loop_
_entity.id
_entity.type
_entity.pdbx_description
1 polymer ?
#
loop_
_entity_poly.entity_id
_entity_poly.type
_entity_poly.pdbx_seq_one_letter_code
_entity_poly.pdbx_strand_id
1 'polypeptide(L)'
;MATVTSAITRAKPSVSASGLFRSSWWRTSHQVLFLLSFWACLSIIYYLVFWQSSSQTSIVPVHDTVTTEAIQGNVATNNHNHPERGVDVVLKYPDYCQHYDGVLLISQGDRNGAAGTIFYLFILNQLLYAEQHNLQPWIHLNSVSRHVYDHHQHATYASSSTEDTSITYQFTEELQLTWEHFQDPLLPNKTFPYPGTPVYSSSPSSNNDNKPVSITVHGSGVWNSYFQSIVPLQLSKNNDQTAFVTHVDITKPCPNKPLLRFQSDLILVKGLHLHCPYCVRAWKYGGVPPSLKLPSNNYLEWWAPMRETGHRIVSTYYQLLPSLQQQQQFDSSKNQKCMAVHIRHSDKANKRTKIPLAAFLPYCQAYLEENSNDDVYIYVATDSSRVLDKIQTEWPEPVQRHVRWQDHVIRSPNGTAVFEQAFLQQQQQQGSTSSSGHHRTNTEVLVDIAAMARCDWIVHGLSAVSEAAIYTHPTMFRDHAINLEFYQYYKRRRRRNNATDPDAPPSIEAFRAMLRQQERGL
;
A
#
# COMPACT_ATOMS: atom_id res chain seq x y z
N MET A 1 37.71 -30.75 33.55
CA MET A 1 37.25 -30.46 32.17
C MET A 1 37.90 -29.15 31.75
N ALA A 2 38.84 -29.24 30.81
CA ALA A 2 39.78 -28.19 30.47
C ALA A 2 39.22 -27.22 29.42
N THR A 3 39.46 -25.94 29.66
CA THR A 3 39.12 -24.79 28.82
C THR A 3 40.20 -24.60 27.76
N VAL A 4 39.82 -24.52 26.48
CA VAL A 4 40.74 -24.20 25.36
C VAL A 4 40.35 -22.85 24.78
N THR A 5 41.21 -21.85 25.01
CA THR A 5 41.24 -20.55 24.34
C THR A 5 42.32 -20.60 23.25
N SER A 6 41.95 -20.29 21.99
CA SER A 6 42.93 -20.09 20.92
C SER A 6 42.93 -18.62 20.48
N ALA A 7 44.12 -18.02 20.50
CA ALA A 7 44.40 -16.68 20.02
C ALA A 7 45.14 -16.79 18.68
N ILE A 8 44.68 -16.04 17.67
CA ILE A 8 45.32 -15.93 16.36
C ILE A 8 45.96 -14.54 16.25
N THR A 9 47.28 -14.50 16.20
CA THR A 9 48.11 -13.34 15.86
C THR A 9 48.25 -13.21 14.34
N ARG A 10 48.06 -12.00 13.80
CA ARG A 10 48.26 -11.70 12.37
C ARG A 10 49.38 -10.68 12.20
N ALA A 11 50.42 -11.09 11.49
CA ALA A 11 51.60 -10.29 11.16
C ALA A 11 51.29 -9.21 10.10
N LYS A 12 51.97 -8.06 10.21
CA LYS A 12 52.06 -7.00 9.19
C LYS A 12 53.31 -7.20 8.35
N PRO A 13 53.30 -6.97 7.03
CA PRO A 13 54.50 -6.72 6.27
C PRO A 13 54.76 -5.21 6.12
N SER A 14 56.01 -4.83 6.32
CA SER A 14 56.63 -3.57 5.93
C SER A 14 57.01 -3.62 4.45
N VAL A 15 56.81 -2.53 3.72
CA VAL A 15 57.43 -2.32 2.40
C VAL A 15 58.01 -0.92 2.34
N SER A 16 59.26 -0.90 1.89
CA SER A 16 60.23 0.19 1.83
C SER A 16 60.01 1.14 0.64
N ALA A 17 60.50 2.36 0.83
CA ALA A 17 60.57 3.43 -0.15
C ALA A 17 61.73 3.26 -1.16
N SER A 18 61.48 3.65 -2.41
CA SER A 18 62.40 4.20 -3.42
C SER A 18 61.50 4.65 -4.59
N GLY A 19 61.72 5.67 -5.41
CA GLY A 19 62.76 6.66 -5.62
C GLY A 19 62.38 7.40 -6.91
N LEU A 20 62.53 8.73 -6.90
CA LEU A 20 62.71 9.68 -8.01
C LEU A 20 62.40 9.24 -9.47
N PHE A 21 61.51 9.99 -10.15
CA PHE A 21 61.76 10.53 -11.50
C PHE A 21 60.83 11.74 -11.78
N ARG A 22 61.43 12.91 -12.05
CA ARG A 22 60.78 14.10 -12.62
C ARG A 22 61.08 14.12 -14.13
N SER A 23 60.08 14.37 -14.99
CA SER A 23 60.17 15.38 -16.08
C SER A 23 58.94 15.41 -17.01
N SER A 24 58.47 16.64 -17.25
CA SER A 24 57.91 17.18 -18.51
C SER A 24 56.65 16.57 -19.15
N TRP A 25 55.48 16.79 -18.56
CA TRP A 25 54.18 16.72 -19.27
C TRP A 25 53.24 17.85 -18.80
N TRP A 26 53.56 19.09 -19.17
CA TRP A 26 52.68 20.24 -18.98
C TRP A 26 52.71 21.08 -20.26
N ARG A 27 51.93 20.68 -21.28
CA ARG A 27 51.49 21.56 -22.38
C ARG A 27 50.41 21.00 -23.32
N THR A 28 49.87 19.81 -23.10
CA THR A 28 48.76 19.24 -23.92
C THR A 28 47.42 19.12 -23.18
N SER A 29 47.34 19.43 -21.88
CA SER A 29 46.14 19.16 -21.07
C SER A 29 44.94 20.09 -21.33
N HIS A 30 45.12 21.26 -21.95
CA HIS A 30 43.99 22.19 -22.15
C HIS A 30 43.09 21.84 -23.35
N GLN A 31 43.59 21.17 -24.39
CA GLN A 31 42.76 20.77 -25.53
C GLN A 31 41.95 19.49 -25.26
N VAL A 32 42.48 18.57 -24.45
CA VAL A 32 41.78 17.35 -24.05
C VAL A 32 40.63 17.64 -23.07
N LEU A 33 40.81 18.60 -22.16
CA LEU A 33 39.75 19.03 -21.24
C LEU A 33 38.58 19.72 -21.95
N PHE A 34 38.83 20.48 -23.02
CA PHE A 34 37.77 21.12 -23.82
C PHE A 34 36.96 20.12 -24.65
N LEU A 35 37.62 19.10 -25.21
CA LEU A 35 36.91 18.05 -25.95
C LEU A 35 36.06 17.17 -25.03
N LEU A 36 36.54 16.87 -23.82
CA LEU A 36 35.77 16.11 -22.82
C LEU A 36 34.56 16.91 -22.30
N SER A 37 34.67 18.22 -22.10
CA SER A 37 33.52 19.05 -21.71
C SER A 37 32.48 19.17 -22.82
N PHE A 38 32.93 19.24 -24.09
CA PHE A 38 32.02 19.33 -25.24
C PHE A 38 31.23 18.03 -25.45
N TRP A 39 31.87 16.87 -25.30
CA TRP A 39 31.18 15.57 -25.34
C TRP A 39 30.24 15.35 -24.16
N ALA A 40 30.58 15.84 -22.96
CA ALA A 40 29.69 15.79 -21.81
C ALA A 40 28.42 16.64 -22.03
N CYS A 41 28.56 17.86 -22.58
CA CYS A 41 27.41 18.70 -22.92
C CYS A 41 26.54 18.09 -24.03
N LEU A 42 27.12 17.52 -25.08
CA LEU A 42 26.37 16.83 -26.14
C LEU A 42 25.62 15.60 -25.61
N SER A 43 26.23 14.85 -24.68
CA SER A 43 25.58 13.70 -24.05
C SER A 43 24.40 14.12 -23.17
N ILE A 44 24.51 15.25 -22.46
CA ILE A 44 23.42 15.82 -21.65
C ILE A 44 22.27 16.31 -22.54
N ILE A 45 22.58 17.00 -23.64
CA ILE A 45 21.57 17.47 -24.61
C ILE A 45 20.88 16.27 -25.28
N TYR A 46 21.63 15.23 -25.67
CA TYR A 46 21.07 14.02 -26.25
C TYR A 46 20.15 13.29 -25.25
N TYR A 47 20.55 13.20 -23.98
CA TYR A 47 19.69 12.63 -22.92
C TYR A 47 18.42 13.46 -22.67
N LEU A 48 18.51 14.80 -22.66
CA LEU A 48 17.34 15.66 -22.46
C LEU A 48 16.34 15.56 -23.62
N VAL A 49 16.83 15.52 -24.87
CA VAL A 49 15.98 15.37 -26.06
C VAL A 49 15.32 13.98 -26.09
N PHE A 50 16.05 12.92 -25.74
CA PHE A 50 15.51 11.55 -25.74
C PHE A 50 14.57 11.26 -24.55
N TRP A 51 14.80 11.91 -23.40
CA TRP A 51 13.89 11.86 -22.25
C TRP A 51 12.56 12.54 -22.59
N GLN A 52 12.59 13.68 -23.28
CA GLN A 52 11.38 14.42 -23.66
C GLN A 52 10.52 13.67 -24.70
N SER A 53 11.13 12.73 -25.44
CA SER A 53 10.44 11.85 -26.39
C SER A 53 9.84 10.58 -25.76
N SER A 54 10.31 10.16 -24.58
CA SER A 54 9.86 8.91 -23.95
C SER A 54 8.89 9.13 -22.77
N SER A 55 8.62 10.39 -22.40
CA SER A 55 7.66 10.75 -21.33
C SER A 55 6.29 11.24 -21.82
N GLN A 56 5.94 11.08 -23.10
CA GLN A 56 4.59 11.36 -23.60
C GLN A 56 3.71 10.10 -23.59
N THR A 57 3.42 9.58 -22.40
CA THR A 57 2.08 9.05 -22.15
C THR A 57 1.21 10.26 -21.83
N SER A 58 0.31 10.63 -22.74
CA SER A 58 -0.66 11.71 -22.56
C SER A 58 -1.51 11.45 -21.31
N ILE A 59 -1.11 12.03 -20.19
CA ILE A 59 -1.98 12.20 -19.04
C ILE A 59 -2.83 13.42 -19.36
N VAL A 60 -4.07 13.17 -19.78
CA VAL A 60 -5.10 14.23 -19.88
C VAL A 60 -5.37 14.72 -18.46
N PRO A 61 -5.19 16.02 -18.16
CA PRO A 61 -5.57 16.55 -16.86
C PRO A 61 -7.10 16.53 -16.76
N VAL A 62 -7.63 15.59 -15.98
CA VAL A 62 -9.04 15.56 -15.62
C VAL A 62 -9.25 16.61 -14.52
N HIS A 63 -9.69 17.81 -14.93
CA HIS A 63 -10.26 18.79 -14.02
C HIS A 63 -11.72 18.40 -13.73
N ASP A 64 -11.92 17.46 -12.81
CA ASP A 64 -13.25 17.09 -12.33
C ASP A 64 -13.54 17.81 -11.01
N THR A 65 -14.20 18.97 -11.11
CA THR A 65 -15.03 19.49 -10.02
C THR A 65 -16.35 18.72 -10.05
N VAL A 66 -16.35 17.50 -9.53
CA VAL A 66 -17.60 16.77 -9.24
C VAL A 66 -18.11 17.28 -7.91
N THR A 67 -19.07 18.22 -7.97
CA THR A 67 -19.93 18.52 -6.84
C THR A 67 -20.80 17.29 -6.57
N THR A 68 -20.47 16.54 -5.52
CA THR A 68 -21.36 15.54 -4.93
C THR A 68 -22.57 16.25 -4.35
N GLU A 69 -23.64 16.39 -5.12
CA GLU A 69 -24.98 16.62 -4.57
C GLU A 69 -25.42 15.33 -3.86
N ALA A 70 -25.59 15.44 -2.55
CA ALA A 70 -26.10 14.39 -1.71
C ALA A 70 -27.55 14.06 -2.10
N ILE A 71 -27.78 12.86 -2.63
CA ILE A 71 -29.12 12.28 -2.69
C ILE A 71 -29.51 11.90 -1.25
N GLN A 72 -30.02 12.88 -0.50
CA GLN A 72 -30.77 12.64 0.74
C GLN A 72 -32.16 12.12 0.36
N GLY A 73 -32.31 10.80 0.34
CA GLY A 73 -33.62 10.16 0.35
C GLY A 73 -34.32 10.38 1.68
N ASN A 74 -35.25 11.33 1.72
CA ASN A 74 -36.19 11.48 2.82
C ASN A 74 -37.10 10.25 2.89
N VAL A 75 -36.92 9.42 3.93
CA VAL A 75 -37.89 8.39 4.33
C VAL A 75 -39.04 9.10 5.03
N ALA A 76 -40.03 9.53 4.25
CA ALA A 76 -41.32 9.96 4.76
C ALA A 76 -42.25 8.75 4.81
N THR A 77 -42.58 8.30 6.02
CA THR A 77 -43.68 7.39 6.28
C THR A 77 -45.00 8.10 5.95
N ASN A 78 -45.75 7.65 4.95
CA ASN A 78 -47.20 7.82 4.93
C ASN A 78 -47.90 6.79 4.04
N ASN A 79 -48.91 6.16 4.65
CA ASN A 79 -49.96 5.37 4.03
C ASN A 79 -50.65 6.15 2.89
N HIS A 80 -50.77 5.54 1.70
CA HIS A 80 -52.03 5.53 0.95
C HIS A 80 -51.98 4.59 -0.27
N ASN A 81 -53.08 3.85 -0.43
CA ASN A 81 -53.35 2.89 -1.49
C ASN A 81 -53.31 3.56 -2.88
N HIS A 82 -52.46 3.07 -3.78
CA HIS A 82 -52.60 3.25 -5.22
C HIS A 82 -52.31 1.91 -5.94
N PRO A 83 -53.05 1.58 -7.01
CA PRO A 83 -52.91 0.30 -7.70
C PRO A 83 -51.66 0.32 -8.59
N GLU A 84 -50.71 -0.55 -8.27
CA GLU A 84 -49.47 -0.76 -8.99
C GLU A 84 -49.73 -1.39 -10.37
N ARG A 85 -49.48 -0.61 -11.42
CA ARG A 85 -48.88 -1.11 -12.66
C ARG A 85 -47.56 -0.39 -12.86
N GLY A 86 -46.60 -0.74 -12.01
CA GLY A 86 -45.19 -0.45 -12.27
C GLY A 86 -44.74 -1.39 -13.39
N VAL A 87 -44.58 -0.83 -14.60
CA VAL A 87 -43.74 -1.49 -15.59
C VAL A 87 -42.33 -1.41 -15.03
N ASP A 88 -41.85 -2.52 -14.47
CA ASP A 88 -40.43 -2.69 -14.19
C ASP A 88 -39.71 -2.57 -15.53
N VAL A 89 -39.25 -1.35 -15.82
CA VAL A 89 -38.24 -1.13 -16.84
C VAL A 89 -37.00 -1.79 -16.27
N VAL A 90 -36.85 -3.08 -16.58
CA VAL A 90 -35.60 -3.81 -16.41
C VAL A 90 -34.61 -3.08 -17.29
N LEU A 91 -33.92 -2.09 -16.70
CA LEU A 91 -32.75 -1.49 -17.29
C LEU A 91 -31.79 -2.64 -17.51
N LYS A 92 -31.72 -3.13 -18.76
CA LYS A 92 -30.64 -3.98 -19.21
C LYS A 92 -29.39 -3.15 -19.05
N TYR A 93 -28.76 -3.25 -17.88
CA TYR A 93 -27.43 -2.72 -17.69
C TYR A 93 -26.57 -3.31 -18.81
N PRO A 94 -25.90 -2.48 -19.61
CA PRO A 94 -24.99 -2.99 -20.63
C PRO A 94 -24.03 -3.97 -19.96
N ASP A 95 -23.81 -5.12 -20.61
CA ASP A 95 -22.88 -6.14 -20.12
C ASP A 95 -21.50 -5.50 -19.95
N TYR A 96 -21.17 -5.08 -18.72
CA TYR A 96 -19.93 -4.33 -18.46
C TYR A 96 -18.70 -5.15 -18.80
N CYS A 97 -18.83 -6.48 -18.86
CA CYS A 97 -17.77 -7.39 -19.28
C CYS A 97 -17.25 -7.07 -20.68
N GLN A 98 -18.08 -6.52 -21.58
CA GLN A 98 -17.66 -6.19 -22.94
C GLN A 98 -16.50 -5.18 -23.00
N HIS A 99 -16.27 -4.41 -21.94
CA HIS A 99 -15.23 -3.39 -21.85
C HIS A 99 -13.85 -3.91 -21.42
N TYR A 100 -13.77 -5.17 -20.96
CA TYR A 100 -12.53 -5.78 -20.48
C TYR A 100 -12.00 -6.82 -21.45
N ASP A 101 -10.68 -6.97 -21.52
CA ASP A 101 -10.00 -7.95 -22.38
C ASP A 101 -9.90 -9.33 -21.72
N GLY A 102 -10.00 -9.39 -20.39
CA GLY A 102 -9.96 -10.62 -19.62
C GLY A 102 -10.42 -10.40 -18.18
N VAL A 103 -10.30 -11.44 -17.36
CA VAL A 103 -10.56 -11.41 -15.91
C VAL A 103 -9.26 -11.71 -15.17
N LEU A 104 -8.89 -10.88 -14.19
CA LEU A 104 -7.83 -11.21 -13.23
C LEU A 104 -8.45 -11.75 -11.94
N LEU A 105 -8.28 -13.05 -11.68
CA LEU A 105 -8.62 -13.64 -10.39
C LEU A 105 -7.58 -13.27 -9.33
N ILE A 106 -7.98 -12.44 -8.38
CA ILE A 106 -7.21 -12.04 -7.19
C ILE A 106 -7.63 -12.96 -6.04
N SER A 107 -6.97 -14.11 -5.94
CA SER A 107 -7.30 -15.15 -4.95
C SER A 107 -6.35 -15.24 -3.75
N GLN A 108 -5.23 -14.52 -3.80
CA GLN A 108 -4.23 -14.55 -2.73
C GLN A 108 -3.37 -13.28 -2.69
N GLY A 109 -2.82 -12.99 -1.51
CA GLY A 109 -1.70 -12.08 -1.32
C GLY A 109 -0.45 -12.81 -0.81
N ASP A 110 0.40 -12.12 -0.06
CA ASP A 110 1.49 -12.77 0.68
C ASP A 110 0.94 -13.73 1.75
N ARG A 111 1.38 -14.99 1.72
CA ARG A 111 0.99 -16.01 2.71
C ARG A 111 1.33 -15.61 4.16
N ASN A 112 2.28 -14.69 4.33
CA ASN A 112 2.72 -14.20 5.64
C ASN A 112 2.32 -12.75 5.91
N GLY A 113 1.59 -12.11 4.99
CA GLY A 113 1.15 -10.73 5.16
C GLY A 113 -0.09 -10.66 6.04
N ALA A 114 -0.13 -9.69 6.95
CA ALA A 114 -1.34 -9.31 7.69
C ALA A 114 -2.21 -8.33 6.87
N ALA A 115 -3.41 -8.01 7.36
CA ALA A 115 -4.42 -7.17 6.69
C ALA A 115 -3.86 -5.96 5.93
N GLY A 116 -3.09 -5.08 6.60
CA GLY A 116 -2.53 -3.89 5.93
C GLY A 116 -1.60 -4.24 4.76
N THR A 117 -0.86 -5.34 4.84
CA THR A 117 0.00 -5.81 3.74
C THR A 117 -0.82 -6.45 2.63
N ILE A 118 -1.77 -7.32 2.97
CA ILE A 118 -2.60 -8.03 1.98
C ILE A 118 -3.50 -7.07 1.24
N PHE A 119 -4.34 -6.33 1.96
CA PHE A 119 -5.32 -5.44 1.37
C PHE A 119 -4.63 -4.26 0.67
N TYR A 120 -3.70 -3.55 1.30
CA TYR A 120 -3.20 -2.27 0.76
C TYR A 120 -1.84 -2.34 0.05
N LEU A 121 -1.24 -3.53 -0.11
CA LEU A 121 -0.05 -3.68 -0.96
C LEU A 121 -0.23 -4.77 -2.01
N PHE A 122 -0.65 -5.98 -1.62
CA PHE A 122 -0.76 -7.09 -2.57
C PHE A 122 -2.00 -7.01 -3.45
N ILE A 123 -3.19 -6.78 -2.89
CA ILE A 123 -4.40 -6.60 -3.70
C ILE A 123 -4.32 -5.31 -4.50
N LEU A 124 -3.85 -4.22 -3.88
CA LEU A 124 -3.68 -2.92 -4.55
C LEU A 124 -2.79 -3.05 -5.81
N ASN A 125 -1.63 -3.71 -5.72
CA ASN A 125 -0.77 -3.90 -6.89
C ASN A 125 -1.36 -4.85 -7.94
N GLN A 126 -2.21 -5.80 -7.54
CA GLN A 126 -2.95 -6.64 -8.49
C GLN A 126 -4.06 -5.86 -9.20
N LEU A 127 -4.76 -4.96 -8.50
CA LEU A 127 -5.73 -4.03 -9.09
C LEU A 127 -5.05 -3.08 -10.08
N LEU A 128 -3.87 -2.54 -9.72
CA LEU A 128 -3.08 -1.70 -10.61
C LEU A 128 -2.66 -2.46 -11.89
N TYR A 129 -2.24 -3.72 -11.75
CA TYR A 129 -1.97 -4.59 -12.89
C TYR A 129 -3.22 -4.82 -13.74
N ALA A 130 -4.38 -5.06 -13.10
CA ALA A 130 -5.65 -5.27 -13.80
C ALA A 130 -6.01 -4.06 -14.66
N GLU A 131 -5.93 -2.84 -14.13
CA GLU A 131 -6.18 -1.61 -14.89
C GLU A 131 -5.21 -1.43 -16.05
N GLN A 132 -3.92 -1.63 -15.81
CA GLN A 132 -2.89 -1.44 -16.84
C GLN A 132 -3.09 -2.37 -18.05
N HIS A 133 -3.67 -3.55 -17.84
CA HIS A 133 -3.89 -4.55 -18.88
C HIS A 133 -5.37 -4.75 -19.21
N ASN A 134 -6.23 -3.79 -18.84
CA ASN A 134 -7.66 -3.79 -19.11
C ASN A 134 -8.36 -5.12 -18.72
N LEU A 135 -8.00 -5.67 -17.56
CA LEU A 135 -8.60 -6.87 -17.00
C LEU A 135 -9.65 -6.50 -15.96
N GLN A 136 -10.78 -7.18 -15.98
CA GLN A 136 -11.78 -7.09 -14.92
C GLN A 136 -11.20 -7.72 -13.65
N PRO A 137 -11.06 -6.98 -12.53
CA PRO A 137 -10.65 -7.60 -11.28
C PRO A 137 -11.79 -8.47 -10.72
N TRP A 138 -11.45 -9.70 -10.36
CA TRP A 138 -12.31 -10.62 -9.61
C TRP A 138 -11.63 -10.96 -8.28
N ILE A 139 -12.03 -10.30 -7.20
CA ILE A 139 -11.43 -10.47 -5.87
C ILE A 139 -12.15 -11.58 -5.11
N HIS A 140 -11.47 -12.70 -4.91
CA HIS A 140 -11.95 -13.84 -4.13
C HIS A 140 -10.81 -14.49 -3.34
N LEU A 141 -10.33 -13.78 -2.31
CA LEU A 141 -9.25 -14.29 -1.48
C LEU A 141 -9.67 -15.58 -0.76
N ASN A 142 -8.79 -16.58 -0.79
CA ASN A 142 -9.00 -17.88 -0.17
C ASN A 142 -8.07 -18.11 1.04
N SER A 143 -8.07 -19.35 1.55
CA SER A 143 -7.29 -19.78 2.72
C SER A 143 -5.77 -19.70 2.56
N VAL A 144 -5.25 -19.46 1.35
CA VAL A 144 -3.81 -19.22 1.14
C VAL A 144 -3.35 -17.94 1.85
N SER A 145 -4.23 -16.93 1.95
CA SER A 145 -3.95 -15.69 2.70
C SER A 145 -4.29 -15.85 4.19
N ARG A 146 -3.63 -16.81 4.85
CA ARG A 146 -4.01 -17.35 6.17
C ARG A 146 -4.22 -16.33 7.30
N HIS A 147 -3.55 -15.17 7.26
CA HIS A 147 -3.68 -14.16 8.32
C HIS A 147 -4.88 -13.22 8.14
N VAL A 148 -5.46 -13.17 6.94
CA VAL A 148 -6.71 -12.46 6.69
C VAL A 148 -7.88 -13.41 6.50
N TYR A 149 -7.61 -14.67 6.11
CA TYR A 149 -8.63 -15.68 5.98
C TYR A 149 -9.02 -16.27 7.33
N ASP A 150 -10.28 -16.08 7.67
CA ASP A 150 -10.97 -16.70 8.77
C ASP A 150 -11.94 -17.78 8.28
N HIS A 151 -11.74 -19.04 8.70
CA HIS A 151 -12.56 -20.15 8.23
C HIS A 151 -14.04 -20.01 8.62
N HIS A 152 -14.33 -19.55 9.83
CA HIS A 152 -15.72 -19.45 10.30
C HIS A 152 -16.50 -18.34 9.60
N GLN A 153 -15.81 -17.28 9.15
CA GLN A 153 -16.46 -16.17 8.44
C GLN A 153 -16.50 -16.35 6.94
N HIS A 154 -15.47 -16.98 6.35
CA HIS A 154 -15.30 -16.98 4.91
C HIS A 154 -15.50 -18.34 4.24
N ALA A 155 -15.60 -19.45 4.98
CA ALA A 155 -15.83 -20.77 4.36
C ALA A 155 -17.28 -21.03 3.97
N THR A 156 -18.23 -20.45 4.69
CA THR A 156 -19.67 -20.65 4.46
C THR A 156 -20.25 -19.45 3.73
N TYR A 157 -21.00 -19.69 2.65
CA TYR A 157 -21.98 -18.70 2.21
C TYR A 157 -23.05 -18.54 3.30
N ALA A 158 -23.62 -17.34 3.46
CA ALA A 158 -24.56 -17.01 4.54
C ALA A 158 -25.85 -17.86 4.60
N SER A 159 -25.99 -18.88 3.74
CA SER A 159 -27.02 -19.90 3.87
C SER A 159 -26.62 -20.88 4.98
N SER A 160 -27.53 -21.06 5.95
CA SER A 160 -27.43 -21.94 7.12
C SER A 160 -27.14 -23.44 6.86
N SER A 161 -26.83 -23.83 5.63
CA SER A 161 -26.43 -25.19 5.28
C SER A 161 -24.95 -25.41 5.62
N THR A 162 -24.68 -26.45 6.42
CA THR A 162 -23.33 -26.95 6.73
C THR A 162 -22.58 -27.54 5.53
N GLU A 163 -23.13 -27.44 4.32
CA GLU A 163 -22.50 -27.97 3.12
C GLU A 163 -21.46 -26.98 2.57
N ASP A 164 -20.31 -27.51 2.13
CA ASP A 164 -19.26 -26.76 1.46
C ASP A 164 -19.85 -26.12 0.19
N THR A 165 -20.13 -24.82 0.29
CA THR A 165 -20.77 -24.05 -0.76
C THR A 165 -19.66 -23.61 -1.72
N SER A 166 -19.43 -24.48 -2.71
CA SER A 166 -18.53 -24.21 -3.82
C SER A 166 -19.31 -23.75 -5.05
N ILE A 167 -18.79 -22.74 -5.75
CA ILE A 167 -19.35 -22.25 -7.01
C ILE A 167 -18.31 -22.48 -8.09
N THR A 168 -18.71 -23.13 -9.19
CA THR A 168 -17.85 -23.36 -10.34
C THR A 168 -18.22 -22.41 -11.47
N TYR A 169 -17.25 -21.64 -11.93
CA TYR A 169 -17.33 -20.75 -13.08
C TYR A 169 -16.60 -21.37 -14.26
N GLN A 170 -17.15 -21.18 -15.47
CA GLN A 170 -16.53 -21.62 -16.72
C GLN A 170 -16.07 -20.40 -17.50
N PHE A 171 -14.78 -20.32 -17.79
CA PHE A 171 -14.14 -19.26 -18.57
C PHE A 171 -13.82 -19.75 -19.98
N THR A 172 -13.69 -18.84 -20.94
CA THR A 172 -13.41 -19.21 -22.34
C THR A 172 -12.07 -19.92 -22.50
N GLU A 173 -11.03 -19.42 -21.82
CA GLU A 173 -9.66 -19.94 -21.82
C GLU A 173 -8.82 -19.31 -20.69
N GLU A 174 -7.58 -19.76 -20.49
CA GLU A 174 -6.63 -19.19 -19.53
C GLU A 174 -5.55 -18.39 -20.26
N LEU A 175 -5.41 -17.11 -19.90
CA LEU A 175 -4.35 -16.23 -20.34
C LEU A 175 -3.01 -16.68 -19.78
N GLN A 176 -1.98 -16.64 -20.62
CA GLN A 176 -0.61 -16.87 -20.21
C GLN A 176 0.05 -15.57 -19.78
N LEU A 177 0.76 -15.61 -18.66
CA LEU A 177 1.54 -14.48 -18.19
C LEU A 177 2.86 -14.39 -18.96
N THR A 178 3.16 -13.23 -19.55
CA THR A 178 4.50 -12.93 -20.06
C THR A 178 5.39 -12.32 -18.97
N TRP A 179 6.70 -12.37 -19.17
CA TRP A 179 7.67 -11.80 -18.25
C TRP A 179 8.36 -10.60 -18.87
N GLU A 180 8.13 -9.44 -18.28
CA GLU A 180 8.93 -8.25 -18.55
C GLU A 180 10.13 -8.20 -17.61
N HIS A 181 11.14 -7.44 -18.01
CA HIS A 181 12.41 -7.37 -17.30
C HIS A 181 12.77 -5.93 -17.03
N PHE A 182 12.82 -5.56 -15.75
CA PHE A 182 13.34 -4.28 -15.34
C PHE A 182 14.86 -4.33 -15.39
N GLN A 183 15.45 -3.56 -16.30
CA GLN A 183 16.90 -3.40 -16.42
C GLN A 183 17.36 -2.31 -15.45
N ASP A 184 18.08 -2.69 -14.39
CA ASP A 184 18.53 -1.71 -13.41
C ASP A 184 19.74 -0.93 -13.96
N PRO A 185 19.65 0.40 -14.12
CA PRO A 185 20.75 1.22 -14.65
C PRO A 185 22.01 1.20 -13.77
N LEU A 186 21.90 0.85 -12.49
CA LEU A 186 23.02 0.77 -11.55
C LEU A 186 23.62 -0.62 -11.48
N LEU A 187 22.93 -1.61 -12.02
CA LEU A 187 23.39 -2.99 -12.17
C LEU A 187 23.12 -3.44 -13.61
N PRO A 188 23.88 -2.93 -14.61
CA PRO A 188 23.59 -3.15 -16.03
C PRO A 188 23.59 -4.62 -16.45
N ASN A 189 24.25 -5.50 -15.67
CA ASN A 189 24.27 -6.95 -15.92
C ASN A 189 23.16 -7.71 -15.17
N LYS A 190 22.21 -7.02 -14.55
CA LYS A 190 21.15 -7.63 -13.73
C LYS A 190 19.77 -7.13 -14.16
N THR A 191 18.93 -8.07 -14.57
CA THR A 191 17.52 -7.85 -14.83
C THR A 191 16.68 -8.37 -13.67
N PHE A 192 15.51 -7.75 -13.50
CA PHE A 192 14.55 -8.11 -12.46
C PHE A 192 13.22 -8.44 -13.12
N PRO A 193 12.81 -9.72 -13.18
CA PRO A 193 11.59 -10.11 -13.87
C PRO A 193 10.37 -9.67 -13.07
N TYR A 194 9.35 -9.19 -13.78
CA TYR A 194 8.02 -8.87 -13.25
C TYR A 194 6.92 -9.24 -14.26
N PRO A 195 5.66 -9.38 -13.83
CA PRO A 195 4.53 -9.71 -14.72
C PRO A 195 4.38 -8.68 -15.83
N GLY A 196 4.47 -9.13 -17.09
CA GLY A 196 4.21 -8.31 -18.27
C GLY A 196 2.82 -8.54 -18.83
N THR A 197 2.58 -8.01 -20.03
CA THR A 197 1.28 -8.09 -20.72
C THR A 197 0.78 -9.54 -20.85
N PRO A 198 -0.46 -9.87 -20.45
CA PRO A 198 -1.00 -11.22 -20.64
C PRO A 198 -1.22 -11.50 -22.13
N VAL A 199 -1.00 -12.75 -22.53
CA VAL A 199 -1.18 -13.19 -23.93
C VAL A 199 -2.05 -14.43 -24.00
N TYR A 200 -2.76 -14.57 -25.11
CA TYR A 200 -3.41 -15.83 -25.46
C TYR A 200 -2.36 -16.93 -25.61
N SER A 201 -2.72 -18.16 -25.24
CA SER A 201 -1.81 -19.32 -25.37
C SER A 201 -1.52 -19.55 -26.85
N SER A 202 -0.37 -19.07 -27.32
CA SER A 202 0.02 -19.04 -28.73
C SER A 202 0.48 -20.41 -29.26
N SER A 203 -0.12 -21.51 -28.80
CA SER A 203 0.26 -22.86 -29.24
C SER A 203 -0.77 -23.42 -30.23
N PRO A 204 -0.74 -22.99 -31.51
CA PRO A 204 -1.58 -23.54 -32.57
C PRO A 204 -1.13 -24.95 -33.01
N SER A 205 -0.09 -25.52 -32.40
CA SER A 205 0.54 -26.77 -32.85
C SER A 205 0.03 -28.04 -32.17
N SER A 206 -1.04 -27.97 -31.37
CA SER A 206 -1.77 -29.16 -30.97
C SER A 206 -3.25 -28.93 -31.25
N ASN A 207 -3.90 -29.88 -31.90
CA ASN A 207 -5.35 -29.95 -32.13
C ASN A 207 -6.18 -30.01 -30.81
N ASN A 208 -5.66 -29.48 -29.71
CA ASN A 208 -6.36 -29.33 -28.44
C ASN A 208 -6.94 -27.93 -28.39
N ASP A 209 -8.17 -27.84 -28.88
CA ASP A 209 -9.30 -27.07 -28.37
C ASP A 209 -8.97 -25.99 -27.34
N ASN A 210 -9.48 -24.79 -27.60
CA ASN A 210 -9.80 -23.75 -26.61
C ASN A 210 -10.72 -24.34 -25.53
N LYS A 211 -10.18 -25.19 -24.65
CA LYS A 211 -10.96 -25.87 -23.63
C LYS A 211 -11.33 -24.83 -22.59
N PRO A 212 -12.64 -24.69 -22.30
CA PRO A 212 -13.10 -23.84 -21.22
C PRO A 212 -12.36 -24.16 -19.93
N VAL A 213 -12.01 -23.12 -19.18
CA VAL A 213 -11.30 -23.24 -17.92
C VAL A 213 -12.31 -23.17 -16.79
N SER A 214 -12.42 -24.25 -16.02
CA SER A 214 -13.29 -24.30 -14.86
C SER A 214 -12.53 -23.84 -13.60
N ILE A 215 -13.08 -22.86 -12.89
CA ILE A 215 -12.58 -22.46 -11.57
C ILE A 215 -13.67 -22.67 -10.55
N THR A 216 -13.36 -23.46 -9.53
CA THR A 216 -14.19 -23.64 -8.35
C THR A 216 -13.68 -22.73 -7.24
N VAL A 217 -14.54 -21.85 -6.74
CA VAL A 217 -14.29 -21.03 -5.56
C VAL A 217 -15.15 -21.50 -4.40
N HIS A 218 -14.60 -21.43 -3.19
CA HIS A 218 -15.26 -21.83 -1.96
C HIS A 218 -15.59 -20.61 -1.11
N GLY A 219 -16.75 -20.66 -0.44
CA GLY A 219 -17.18 -19.65 0.52
C GLY A 219 -17.34 -18.25 -0.08
N SER A 220 -17.56 -17.26 0.79
CA SER A 220 -17.92 -15.88 0.41
C SER A 220 -16.74 -15.01 -0.04
N GLY A 221 -15.51 -15.50 0.16
CA GLY A 221 -14.27 -14.74 -0.05
C GLY A 221 -14.01 -13.71 1.07
N VAL A 222 -12.74 -13.38 1.32
CA VAL A 222 -12.37 -12.45 2.40
C VAL A 222 -12.85 -11.01 2.14
N TRP A 223 -12.88 -10.57 0.88
CA TRP A 223 -13.13 -9.16 0.52
C TRP A 223 -14.50 -8.65 1.00
N ASN A 224 -15.55 -9.46 0.77
CA ASN A 224 -16.94 -9.15 1.09
C ASN A 224 -17.22 -8.96 2.59
N SER A 225 -16.30 -9.39 3.45
CA SER A 225 -16.40 -9.19 4.90
C SER A 225 -15.94 -7.80 5.35
N TYR A 226 -15.30 -7.01 4.49
CA TYR A 226 -14.71 -5.73 4.88
C TYR A 226 -14.96 -4.58 3.91
N PHE A 227 -15.14 -4.87 2.63
CA PHE A 227 -15.33 -3.88 1.59
C PHE A 227 -16.61 -4.15 0.79
N GLN A 228 -17.21 -3.11 0.23
CA GLN A 228 -18.30 -3.24 -0.71
C GLN A 228 -17.78 -3.89 -2.00
N SER A 229 -18.61 -4.75 -2.58
CA SER A 229 -18.26 -5.45 -3.82
C SER A 229 -18.58 -4.63 -5.06
N ILE A 230 -19.53 -3.69 -4.97
CA ILE A 230 -19.98 -2.87 -6.09
C ILE A 230 -19.20 -1.55 -6.07
N VAL A 231 -18.46 -1.28 -7.13
CA VAL A 231 -17.63 -0.07 -7.25
C VAL A 231 -18.02 0.72 -8.51
N PRO A 232 -18.07 2.06 -8.44
CA PRO A 232 -18.30 2.91 -9.60
C PRO A 232 -17.01 2.95 -10.44
N LEU A 233 -17.07 2.43 -11.65
CA LEU A 233 -15.96 2.47 -12.60
C LEU A 233 -16.32 3.35 -13.79
N GLN A 234 -15.40 4.24 -14.14
CA GLN A 234 -15.47 5.00 -15.38
C GLN A 234 -15.00 4.09 -16.52
N LEU A 235 -15.94 3.67 -17.38
CA LEU A 235 -15.61 2.92 -18.58
C LEU A 235 -15.56 3.89 -19.75
N SER A 236 -14.38 4.02 -20.37
CA SER A 236 -14.24 4.72 -21.65
C SER A 236 -14.54 3.75 -22.78
N LYS A 237 -15.37 4.17 -23.74
CA LYS A 237 -15.43 3.49 -25.04
C LYS A 237 -14.23 3.96 -25.85
N ASN A 238 -13.42 3.02 -26.32
CA ASN A 238 -12.32 3.30 -27.24
C ASN A 238 -12.79 4.28 -28.34
N ASN A 239 -12.25 5.49 -28.34
CA ASN A 239 -12.50 6.62 -29.25
C ASN A 239 -13.72 7.53 -28.99
N ASP A 240 -14.61 7.22 -28.04
CA ASP A 240 -15.70 8.14 -27.66
C ASP A 240 -15.33 8.86 -26.35
N GLN A 241 -15.27 10.19 -26.40
CA GLN A 241 -14.97 11.06 -25.25
C GLN A 241 -16.01 10.99 -24.12
N THR A 242 -17.09 10.22 -24.28
CA THR A 242 -18.12 10.05 -23.26
C THR A 242 -17.76 8.87 -22.35
N ALA A 243 -16.97 9.12 -21.33
CA ALA A 243 -16.87 8.19 -20.20
C ALA A 243 -18.24 8.08 -19.52
N PHE A 244 -18.69 6.86 -19.24
CA PHE A 244 -19.87 6.64 -18.41
C PHE A 244 -19.46 5.92 -17.13
N VAL A 245 -20.10 6.28 -16.02
CA VAL A 245 -19.91 5.61 -14.74
C VAL A 245 -20.87 4.42 -14.68
N THR A 246 -20.34 3.22 -14.46
CA THR A 246 -21.14 2.03 -14.21
C THR A 246 -20.73 1.37 -12.88
N HIS A 247 -21.67 0.67 -12.27
CA HIS A 247 -21.45 -0.02 -11.00
C HIS A 247 -21.08 -1.48 -11.30
N VAL A 248 -19.84 -1.86 -10.99
CA VAL A 248 -19.29 -3.19 -11.27
C VAL A 248 -19.14 -3.97 -9.96
N ASP A 249 -19.66 -5.19 -9.92
CA ASP A 249 -19.41 -6.11 -8.82
C ASP A 249 -18.07 -6.84 -9.02
N ILE A 250 -17.00 -6.35 -8.39
CA ILE A 250 -15.64 -6.89 -8.52
C ILE A 250 -15.44 -8.22 -7.77
N THR A 251 -16.50 -8.79 -7.20
CA THR A 251 -16.48 -10.12 -6.58
C THR A 251 -17.16 -11.18 -7.44
N LYS A 252 -17.73 -10.77 -8.59
CA LYS A 252 -18.29 -11.67 -9.60
C LYS A 252 -17.42 -11.64 -10.86
N PRO A 253 -17.09 -12.78 -11.45
CA PRO A 253 -16.32 -12.81 -12.69
C PRO A 253 -17.20 -12.50 -13.91
N CYS A 254 -16.54 -12.16 -15.03
CA CYS A 254 -17.07 -12.22 -16.38
C CYS A 254 -16.72 -13.59 -17.03
N PRO A 255 -17.62 -14.59 -17.01
CA PRO A 255 -17.26 -15.95 -17.45
C PRO A 255 -17.08 -16.07 -18.97
N ASN A 256 -17.58 -15.12 -19.75
CA ASN A 256 -17.40 -15.04 -21.20
C ASN A 256 -16.05 -14.44 -21.62
N LYS A 257 -15.12 -14.24 -20.68
CA LYS A 257 -13.80 -13.65 -20.91
C LYS A 257 -12.69 -14.63 -20.53
N PRO A 258 -11.48 -14.48 -21.09
CA PRO A 258 -10.35 -15.31 -20.72
C PRO A 258 -9.87 -14.95 -19.30
N LEU A 259 -9.33 -15.92 -18.59
CA LEU A 259 -8.94 -15.81 -17.18
C LEU A 259 -7.43 -15.73 -17.01
N LEU A 260 -6.95 -14.77 -16.21
CA LEU A 260 -5.59 -14.72 -15.68
C LEU A 260 -5.59 -14.96 -14.16
N ARG A 261 -4.59 -15.68 -13.66
CA ARG A 261 -4.40 -15.90 -12.22
C ARG A 261 -2.92 -15.90 -11.84
N PHE A 262 -2.59 -15.29 -10.70
CA PHE A 262 -1.25 -15.34 -10.15
C PHE A 262 -1.13 -16.48 -9.14
N GLN A 263 -0.48 -17.57 -9.54
CA GLN A 263 -0.42 -18.80 -8.72
C GLN A 263 0.79 -18.90 -7.79
N SER A 264 1.83 -18.08 -7.97
CA SER A 264 3.09 -18.25 -7.25
C SER A 264 3.54 -17.02 -6.47
N ASP A 265 4.20 -17.25 -5.35
CA ASP A 265 4.90 -16.21 -4.57
C ASP A 265 6.00 -15.52 -5.41
N LEU A 266 6.54 -16.21 -6.43
CA LEU A 266 7.47 -15.61 -7.38
C LEU A 266 6.82 -14.45 -8.12
N ILE A 267 5.60 -14.63 -8.62
CA ILE A 267 4.84 -13.60 -9.34
C ILE A 267 4.45 -12.47 -8.38
N LEU A 268 3.81 -12.82 -7.24
CA LEU A 268 3.23 -11.84 -6.33
C LEU A 268 4.29 -11.08 -5.54
N VAL A 269 5.18 -11.81 -4.85
CA VAL A 269 6.16 -11.21 -3.94
C VAL A 269 7.36 -10.67 -4.71
N LYS A 270 7.99 -11.48 -5.57
CA LYS A 270 9.18 -10.99 -6.29
C LYS A 270 8.80 -10.11 -7.47
N GLY A 271 7.88 -10.56 -8.31
CA GLY A 271 7.44 -9.84 -9.51
C GLY A 271 6.75 -8.52 -9.18
N LEU A 272 5.48 -8.56 -8.75
CA LEU A 272 4.68 -7.36 -8.49
C LEU A 272 5.20 -6.54 -7.31
N HIS A 273 5.44 -7.17 -6.16
CA HIS A 273 5.73 -6.38 -4.96
C HIS A 273 7.16 -5.83 -4.93
N LEU A 274 8.17 -6.57 -5.42
CA LEU A 274 9.57 -6.15 -5.36
C LEU A 274 10.10 -5.56 -6.67
N HIS A 275 9.80 -6.14 -7.84
CA HIS A 275 10.49 -5.80 -9.09
C HIS A 275 9.70 -4.86 -10.03
N CYS A 276 8.38 -4.85 -9.95
CA CYS A 276 7.51 -4.03 -10.79
C CYS A 276 7.79 -2.51 -10.61
N PRO A 277 8.20 -1.78 -11.66
CA PRO A 277 8.66 -0.40 -11.53
C PRO A 277 7.54 0.61 -11.19
N TYR A 278 6.29 0.29 -11.53
CA TYR A 278 5.13 1.16 -11.31
C TYR A 278 4.30 0.79 -10.06
N CYS A 279 4.65 -0.31 -9.38
CA CYS A 279 3.90 -0.81 -8.23
C CYS A 279 4.17 -0.02 -6.94
N VAL A 280 3.17 0.06 -6.06
CA VAL A 280 3.26 0.78 -4.79
C VAL A 280 3.96 -0.07 -3.72
N ARG A 281 4.66 0.62 -2.82
CA ARG A 281 5.45 0.00 -1.74
C ARG A 281 5.35 0.82 -0.48
N ALA A 282 5.28 0.13 0.66
CA ALA A 282 5.29 0.82 1.94
C ALA A 282 6.70 1.25 2.40
N TRP A 283 7.76 0.62 1.88
CA TRP A 283 9.14 1.01 2.15
C TRP A 283 10.13 0.48 1.11
N LYS A 284 11.40 0.94 1.18
CA LYS A 284 12.51 0.49 0.33
C LYS A 284 12.96 -0.93 0.72
N TYR A 285 12.22 -1.96 0.32
CA TYR A 285 12.53 -3.37 0.67
C TYR A 285 13.93 -3.81 0.24
N GLY A 286 14.51 -4.76 0.96
CA GLY A 286 15.83 -5.33 0.64
C GLY A 286 15.93 -5.94 -0.76
N GLY A 287 14.84 -6.53 -1.28
CA GLY A 287 14.81 -7.19 -2.59
C GLY A 287 14.46 -6.30 -3.78
N VAL A 288 14.10 -5.03 -3.58
CA VAL A 288 13.80 -4.10 -4.68
C VAL A 288 15.10 -3.81 -5.48
N PRO A 289 15.04 -3.63 -6.80
CA PRO A 289 16.19 -3.16 -7.60
C PRO A 289 16.78 -1.87 -7.00
N PRO A 290 18.13 -1.75 -6.85
CA PRO A 290 18.76 -0.53 -6.35
C PRO A 290 18.24 0.77 -6.96
N SER A 291 18.08 0.85 -8.28
CA SER A 291 17.58 2.07 -8.93
C SER A 291 16.14 2.40 -8.50
N LEU A 292 15.30 1.39 -8.28
CA LEU A 292 13.96 1.55 -7.71
C LEU A 292 13.97 1.89 -6.22
N LYS A 293 15.12 1.89 -5.54
CA LYS A 293 15.27 2.39 -4.16
C LYS A 293 15.97 3.76 -4.08
N LEU A 294 16.61 4.18 -5.16
CA LEU A 294 17.48 5.34 -5.19
C LEU A 294 16.71 6.53 -5.77
N PRO A 295 16.24 7.46 -4.93
CA PRO A 295 15.87 8.77 -5.41
C PRO A 295 17.15 9.60 -5.50
N SER A 296 17.34 10.26 -6.62
CA SER A 296 18.37 11.28 -6.75
C SER A 296 17.96 12.63 -6.14
N ASN A 297 17.16 12.71 -5.06
CA ASN A 297 17.57 13.38 -3.80
C ASN A 297 16.49 13.65 -2.72
N ASN A 298 15.22 13.21 -2.73
CA ASN A 298 14.40 13.35 -1.50
C ASN A 298 13.35 12.24 -1.22
N TYR A 299 12.89 12.17 0.03
CA TYR A 299 11.84 11.25 0.51
C TYR A 299 10.54 11.34 -0.33
N LEU A 300 10.04 12.56 -0.54
CA LEU A 300 8.82 12.83 -1.32
C LEU A 300 8.94 12.36 -2.77
N GLU A 301 10.09 12.49 -3.43
CA GLU A 301 10.30 12.05 -4.82
C GLU A 301 10.07 10.55 -5.00
N TRP A 302 10.38 9.76 -3.97
CA TRP A 302 10.18 8.31 -4.03
C TRP A 302 8.75 7.91 -3.65
N TRP A 303 8.21 8.42 -2.55
CA TRP A 303 6.89 8.01 -2.06
C TRP A 303 5.72 8.68 -2.77
N ALA A 304 5.82 9.97 -3.12
CA ALA A 304 4.66 10.73 -3.58
C ALA A 304 4.01 10.12 -4.83
N PRO A 305 4.75 9.69 -5.89
CA PRO A 305 4.12 9.06 -7.06
C PRO A 305 3.43 7.74 -6.72
N MET A 306 4.02 6.93 -5.83
CA MET A 306 3.41 5.67 -5.39
C MET A 306 2.20 5.90 -4.50
N ARG A 307 2.22 6.92 -3.64
CA ARG A 307 1.08 7.24 -2.77
C ARG A 307 -0.06 7.88 -3.54
N GLU A 308 0.22 8.68 -4.55
CA GLU A 308 -0.78 9.19 -5.49
C GLU A 308 -1.43 8.04 -6.27
N THR A 309 -0.62 7.11 -6.80
CA THR A 309 -1.11 5.88 -7.45
C THR A 309 -1.94 5.04 -6.48
N GLY A 310 -1.44 4.84 -5.26
CA GLY A 310 -2.14 4.10 -4.21
C GLY A 310 -3.45 4.74 -3.82
N HIS A 311 -3.48 6.07 -3.68
CA HIS A 311 -4.69 6.83 -3.39
C HIS A 311 -5.75 6.68 -4.48
N ARG A 312 -5.33 6.78 -5.75
CA ARG A 312 -6.21 6.59 -6.90
C ARG A 312 -6.86 5.21 -6.88
N ILE A 313 -6.09 4.13 -6.68
CA ILE A 313 -6.64 2.78 -6.61
C ILE A 313 -7.55 2.62 -5.38
N VAL A 314 -7.13 3.11 -4.22
CA VAL A 314 -7.90 2.98 -2.98
C VAL A 314 -9.23 3.73 -3.07
N SER A 315 -9.25 4.95 -3.61
CA SER A 315 -10.49 5.73 -3.76
C SER A 315 -11.48 5.09 -4.74
N THR A 316 -10.99 4.38 -5.75
CA THR A 316 -11.83 3.64 -6.70
C THR A 316 -12.40 2.35 -6.10
N TYR A 317 -11.56 1.50 -5.50
CA TYR A 317 -11.96 0.12 -5.17
C TYR A 317 -12.28 -0.11 -3.68
N TYR A 318 -11.77 0.69 -2.74
CA TYR A 318 -11.79 0.37 -1.31
C TYR A 318 -12.89 1.12 -0.59
N GLN A 319 -14.12 0.67 -0.78
CA GLN A 319 -15.26 1.18 -0.03
C GLN A 319 -15.49 0.31 1.20
N LEU A 320 -15.10 0.78 2.39
CA LEU A 320 -15.37 0.04 3.62
C LEU A 320 -16.87 -0.22 3.82
N LEU A 321 -17.22 -1.36 4.40
CA LEU A 321 -18.60 -1.65 4.77
C LEU A 321 -19.15 -0.60 5.76
N PRO A 322 -20.43 -0.21 5.64
CA PRO A 322 -21.03 0.77 6.56
C PRO A 322 -20.90 0.40 8.03
N SER A 323 -21.01 -0.89 8.37
CA SER A 323 -20.82 -1.38 9.75
C SER A 323 -19.42 -1.09 10.29
N LEU A 324 -18.37 -1.20 9.46
CA LEU A 324 -17.00 -0.87 9.84
C LEU A 324 -16.78 0.64 9.90
N GLN A 325 -17.45 1.40 9.04
CA GLN A 325 -17.44 2.86 9.11
C GLN A 325 -18.08 3.37 10.41
N GLN A 326 -19.15 2.74 10.88
CA GLN A 326 -19.85 3.07 12.12
C GLN A 326 -19.05 2.68 13.38
N GLN A 327 -18.22 1.62 13.31
CA GLN A 327 -17.34 1.22 14.41
C GLN A 327 -16.23 2.22 14.70
N GLN A 328 -16.01 3.19 13.81
CA GLN A 328 -15.17 4.33 14.11
C GLN A 328 -15.90 5.13 15.19
N GLN A 329 -15.63 4.84 16.46
CA GLN A 329 -16.09 5.62 17.64
C GLN A 329 -15.54 7.06 17.65
N PHE A 330 -14.90 7.44 16.55
CA PHE A 330 -14.26 8.69 16.33
C PHE A 330 -15.21 9.64 15.61
N ASP A 331 -15.95 10.43 16.38
CA ASP A 331 -16.75 11.53 15.85
C ASP A 331 -15.82 12.72 15.57
N SER A 332 -15.15 12.68 14.42
CA SER A 332 -14.50 13.87 13.87
C SER A 332 -15.61 14.83 13.47
N SER A 333 -16.08 15.64 14.42
CA SER A 333 -16.88 16.80 14.05
C SER A 333 -16.06 17.62 13.04
N LYS A 334 -16.74 18.23 12.06
CA LYS A 334 -16.10 18.85 10.88
C LYS A 334 -15.02 19.91 11.18
N ASN A 335 -14.87 20.33 12.44
CA ASN A 335 -13.97 21.40 12.85
C ASN A 335 -12.82 20.93 13.78
N GLN A 336 -12.72 19.65 14.11
CA GLN A 336 -11.63 19.16 14.96
C GLN A 336 -10.37 18.90 14.16
N LYS A 337 -9.25 19.50 14.57
CA LYS A 337 -7.93 19.24 13.97
C LYS A 337 -7.34 17.94 14.52
N CYS A 338 -6.80 17.11 13.65
CA CYS A 338 -6.23 15.82 14.05
C CYS A 338 -4.84 15.53 13.52
N MET A 339 -4.00 14.99 14.41
CA MET A 339 -2.81 14.26 14.00
C MET A 339 -2.90 12.79 14.42
N ALA A 340 -2.80 11.90 13.44
CA ALA A 340 -2.61 10.48 13.67
C ALA A 340 -1.15 10.18 14.07
N VAL A 341 -0.97 9.24 14.98
CA VAL A 341 0.33 8.73 15.42
C VAL A 341 0.29 7.21 15.37
N HIS A 342 0.99 6.62 14.40
CA HIS A 342 1.03 5.17 14.24
C HIS A 342 2.33 4.56 14.77
N ILE A 343 2.20 3.74 15.82
CA ILE A 343 3.31 3.15 16.55
C ILE A 343 3.26 1.62 16.41
N ARG A 344 4.08 1.08 15.50
CA ARG A 344 4.25 -0.37 15.34
C ARG A 344 5.36 -0.92 16.24
N HIS A 345 4.99 -1.62 17.31
CA HIS A 345 5.89 -2.08 18.37
C HIS A 345 5.80 -3.57 18.68
N SER A 346 4.78 -4.31 18.25
CA SER A 346 4.71 -5.74 18.52
C SER A 346 5.74 -6.49 17.67
N ASP A 347 5.51 -6.57 16.36
CA ASP A 347 6.38 -7.24 15.40
C ASP A 347 6.99 -6.25 14.39
N LYS A 348 8.30 -6.40 14.13
CA LYS A 348 8.96 -5.76 13.00
C LYS A 348 9.84 -6.78 12.28
N ALA A 349 9.36 -7.23 11.12
CA ALA A 349 10.13 -8.09 10.24
C ALA A 349 11.44 -7.42 9.77
N ASN A 350 12.37 -8.23 9.26
CA ASN A 350 13.61 -7.81 8.59
C ASN A 350 14.59 -7.00 9.47
N LYS A 351 14.67 -7.31 10.78
CA LYS A 351 15.59 -6.66 11.73
C LYS A 351 15.41 -5.12 11.78
N ARG A 352 14.23 -4.62 11.42
CA ARG A 352 13.92 -3.19 11.49
C ARG A 352 13.86 -2.75 12.93
N THR A 353 14.42 -1.58 13.21
CA THR A 353 14.49 -1.08 14.60
C THR A 353 13.14 -0.48 14.99
N LYS A 354 12.68 -0.80 16.20
CA LYS A 354 11.49 -0.15 16.79
C LYS A 354 11.83 1.32 17.05
N ILE A 355 10.94 2.22 16.64
CA ILE A 355 11.11 3.65 16.90
C ILE A 355 10.77 3.87 18.38
N PRO A 356 11.68 4.43 19.20
CA PRO A 356 11.44 4.73 20.59
C PRO A 356 10.22 5.63 20.72
N LEU A 357 9.38 5.36 21.73
CA LEU A 357 8.18 6.16 21.99
C LEU A 357 8.51 7.65 22.15
N ALA A 358 9.63 7.97 22.82
CA ALA A 358 10.11 9.34 23.01
C ALA A 358 10.42 10.10 21.71
N ALA A 359 10.56 9.42 20.56
CA ALA A 359 10.78 10.10 19.28
C ALA A 359 9.50 10.73 18.70
N PHE A 360 8.32 10.25 19.12
CA PHE A 360 7.02 10.77 18.69
C PHE A 360 6.60 12.02 19.47
N LEU A 361 6.91 12.05 20.77
CA LEU A 361 6.46 13.09 21.69
C LEU A 361 6.76 14.54 21.23
N PRO A 362 7.95 14.87 20.71
CA PRO A 362 8.22 16.25 20.26
C PRO A 362 7.32 16.72 19.10
N TYR A 363 6.89 15.81 18.22
CA TYR A 363 5.94 16.14 17.15
C TYR A 363 4.54 16.34 17.72
N CYS A 364 4.11 15.51 18.68
CA CYS A 364 2.87 15.69 19.42
C CYS A 364 2.81 17.06 20.11
N GLN A 365 3.87 17.45 20.81
CA GLN A 365 3.95 18.75 21.49
C GLN A 365 3.90 19.91 20.50
N ALA A 366 4.70 19.86 19.43
CA ALA A 366 4.68 20.89 18.40
C ALA A 366 3.32 21.02 17.73
N TYR A 367 2.63 19.91 17.47
CA TYR A 367 1.29 19.93 16.88
C TYR A 367 0.27 20.62 17.80
N LEU A 368 0.26 20.29 19.09
CA LEU A 368 -0.65 20.91 20.06
C LEU A 368 -0.34 22.40 20.28
N GLU A 369 0.94 22.78 20.32
CA GLU A 369 1.36 24.17 20.52
C GLU A 369 0.98 25.07 19.35
N GLU A 370 1.13 24.60 18.11
CA GLU A 370 0.75 25.39 16.92
C GLU A 370 -0.78 25.47 16.72
N ASN A 371 -1.54 24.54 17.31
CA ASN A 371 -3.00 24.48 17.20
C ASN A 371 -3.71 24.76 18.55
N SER A 372 -3.09 25.55 19.43
CA SER A 372 -3.57 25.74 20.82
C SER A 372 -4.94 26.41 20.95
N ASN A 373 -5.42 27.05 19.88
CA ASN A 373 -6.70 27.76 19.84
C ASN A 373 -7.84 26.90 19.27
N ASP A 374 -7.53 25.69 18.79
CA ASP A 374 -8.48 24.80 18.12
C ASP A 374 -8.86 23.61 19.01
N ASP A 375 -9.98 22.96 18.68
CA ASP A 375 -10.29 21.65 19.23
C ASP A 375 -9.41 20.60 18.54
N VAL A 376 -8.28 20.31 19.18
CA VAL A 376 -7.20 19.46 18.65
C VAL A 376 -7.11 18.14 19.41
N TYR A 377 -6.80 17.06 18.71
CA TYR A 377 -6.49 15.77 19.34
C TYR A 377 -5.41 15.00 18.57
N ILE A 378 -4.84 14.00 19.25
CA ILE A 378 -3.85 13.08 18.73
C ILE A 378 -4.44 11.68 18.73
N TYR A 379 -4.69 11.11 17.56
CA TYR A 379 -5.19 9.75 17.46
C TYR A 379 -4.02 8.76 17.42
N VAL A 380 -3.94 7.85 18.40
CA VAL A 380 -2.87 6.85 18.48
C VAL A 380 -3.38 5.48 18.04
N ALA A 381 -2.76 4.96 16.98
CA ALA A 381 -2.92 3.57 16.55
C ALA A 381 -1.64 2.79 16.89
N THR A 382 -1.79 1.67 17.61
CA THR A 382 -0.67 0.83 18.05
C THR A 382 -1.10 -0.61 18.20
N ASP A 383 -0.19 -1.52 17.84
CA ASP A 383 -0.34 -2.97 17.99
C ASP A 383 0.09 -3.46 19.38
N SER A 384 0.48 -2.58 20.30
CA SER A 384 1.00 -2.94 21.63
C SER A 384 0.34 -2.16 22.77
N SER A 385 -0.22 -2.88 23.75
CA SER A 385 -0.82 -2.27 24.95
C SER A 385 0.21 -1.52 25.79
N ARG A 386 1.44 -2.04 25.87
CA ARG A 386 2.57 -1.40 26.56
C ARG A 386 2.89 0.00 26.04
N VAL A 387 2.58 0.29 24.78
CA VAL A 387 2.76 1.64 24.24
C VAL A 387 1.77 2.61 24.88
N LEU A 388 0.50 2.20 25.03
CA LEU A 388 -0.53 3.01 25.66
C LEU A 388 -0.24 3.23 27.14
N ASP A 389 0.15 2.16 27.87
CA ASP A 389 0.55 2.25 29.28
C ASP A 389 1.66 3.29 29.47
N LYS A 390 2.65 3.30 28.56
CA LYS A 390 3.76 4.27 28.59
C LYS A 390 3.35 5.67 28.20
N ILE A 391 2.40 5.85 27.28
CA ILE A 391 1.87 7.18 26.98
C ILE A 391 1.20 7.74 28.24
N GLN A 392 0.37 6.95 28.93
CA GLN A 392 -0.32 7.38 30.14
C GLN A 392 0.61 7.64 31.33
N THR A 393 1.76 6.97 31.39
CA THR A 393 2.69 7.08 32.54
C THR A 393 3.90 7.98 32.30
N GLU A 394 4.39 8.08 31.06
CA GLU A 394 5.65 8.77 30.73
C GLU A 394 5.43 10.10 29.99
N TRP A 395 4.32 10.31 29.27
CA TRP A 395 4.11 11.57 28.53
C TRP A 395 3.62 12.70 29.45
N PRO A 396 3.88 13.97 29.14
CA PRO A 396 3.36 15.09 29.92
C PRO A 396 1.82 15.11 29.94
N GLU A 397 1.23 15.40 31.10
CA GLU A 397 -0.22 15.51 31.30
C GLU A 397 -0.94 16.40 30.26
N PRO A 398 -0.37 17.56 29.85
CA PRO A 398 -0.97 18.37 28.78
C PRO A 398 -1.08 17.65 27.44
N VAL A 399 -0.17 16.71 27.11
CA VAL A 399 -0.27 15.93 25.87
C VAL A 399 -1.30 14.80 26.04
N GLN A 400 -1.26 14.10 27.18
CA GLN A 400 -2.13 12.96 27.45
C GLN A 400 -3.62 13.29 27.30
N ARG A 401 -4.04 14.48 27.74
CA ARG A 401 -5.43 14.95 27.64
C ARG A 401 -5.96 15.04 26.20
N HIS A 402 -5.08 15.15 25.22
CA HIS A 402 -5.43 15.20 23.80
C HIS A 402 -5.27 13.86 23.09
N VAL A 403 -4.71 12.84 23.74
CA VAL A 403 -4.50 11.53 23.12
C VAL A 403 -5.79 10.71 23.18
N ARG A 404 -6.18 10.14 22.03
CA ARG A 404 -7.33 9.22 21.87
C ARG A 404 -6.89 7.96 21.14
N TRP A 405 -7.53 6.83 21.41
CA TRP A 405 -7.36 5.55 20.70
C TRP A 405 -8.67 4.75 20.74
N GLN A 406 -8.74 3.64 20.01
CA GLN A 406 -9.89 2.72 20.05
C GLN A 406 -9.76 1.74 21.23
N ASP A 407 -10.65 1.77 22.21
CA ASP A 407 -10.52 0.94 23.43
C ASP A 407 -10.73 -0.55 23.19
N HIS A 408 -11.53 -0.92 22.19
CA HIS A 408 -11.94 -2.30 21.94
C HIS A 408 -10.95 -3.10 21.06
N VAL A 409 -9.89 -2.45 20.56
CA VAL A 409 -8.87 -3.08 19.70
C VAL A 409 -7.94 -4.00 20.50
N ILE A 410 -7.77 -5.23 20.03
CA ILE A 410 -6.80 -6.19 20.59
C ILE A 410 -5.40 -5.66 20.34
N ARG A 411 -4.60 -5.64 21.40
CA ARG A 411 -3.20 -5.23 21.35
C ARG A 411 -2.31 -6.25 22.02
N SER A 412 -1.09 -6.35 21.52
CA SER A 412 -0.10 -7.29 22.01
C SER A 412 0.54 -6.85 23.34
N PRO A 413 0.44 -7.66 24.41
CA PRO A 413 1.10 -7.37 25.67
C PRO A 413 2.57 -7.78 25.71
N ASN A 414 3.09 -8.53 24.74
CA ASN A 414 4.41 -9.18 24.85
C ASN A 414 5.27 -9.13 23.57
N GLY A 415 4.87 -8.35 22.57
CA GLY A 415 5.63 -8.21 21.33
C GLY A 415 5.39 -9.29 20.28
N THR A 416 4.54 -10.28 20.56
CA THR A 416 4.01 -11.18 19.52
C THR A 416 3.07 -10.40 18.60
N ALA A 417 3.05 -10.70 17.31
CA ALA A 417 2.14 -10.03 16.40
C ALA A 417 0.68 -10.28 16.80
N VAL A 418 -0.17 -9.25 16.71
CA VAL A 418 -1.58 -9.34 17.16
C VAL A 418 -2.34 -10.45 16.42
N PHE A 419 -2.08 -10.64 15.13
CA PHE A 419 -2.71 -11.70 14.33
C PHE A 419 -2.24 -13.11 14.71
N GLU A 420 -1.05 -13.28 15.32
CA GLU A 420 -0.61 -14.58 15.85
C GLU A 420 -1.27 -14.88 17.20
N GLN A 421 -1.48 -13.85 18.03
CA GLN A 421 -2.15 -14.02 19.32
C GLN A 421 -3.61 -14.43 19.16
N ALA A 422 -4.30 -13.83 18.19
CA ALA A 422 -5.69 -14.17 17.89
C ALA A 422 -5.82 -15.65 17.52
N PHE A 423 -4.87 -16.19 16.76
CA PHE A 423 -4.81 -17.61 16.44
C PHE A 423 -4.57 -18.49 17.68
N LEU A 424 -3.64 -18.09 18.55
CA LEU A 424 -3.35 -18.82 19.79
C LEU A 424 -4.55 -18.83 20.76
N GLN A 425 -5.26 -17.71 20.87
CA GLN A 425 -6.46 -17.62 21.71
C GLN A 425 -7.59 -18.50 21.17
N GLN A 426 -7.77 -18.53 19.84
CA GLN A 426 -8.77 -19.40 19.20
C GLN A 426 -8.48 -20.89 19.48
N GLN A 427 -7.20 -21.31 19.45
CA GLN A 427 -6.84 -22.69 19.77
C GLN A 427 -7.11 -23.06 21.23
N GLN A 428 -6.99 -22.11 22.15
CA GLN A 428 -7.22 -22.37 23.58
C GLN A 428 -8.71 -22.40 23.94
N GLN A 429 -9.56 -21.69 23.21
CA GLN A 429 -11.00 -21.59 23.47
C GLN A 429 -11.82 -22.56 22.59
N GLN A 430 -11.52 -23.86 22.60
CA GLN A 430 -12.15 -24.91 21.77
C GLN A 430 -13.68 -25.12 21.92
N GLY A 431 -14.43 -24.16 22.49
CA GLY A 431 -15.89 -24.25 22.60
C GLY A 431 -16.63 -22.90 22.57
N SER A 432 -15.94 -21.78 22.33
CA SER A 432 -16.59 -20.47 22.28
C SER A 432 -16.85 -20.06 20.83
N THR A 433 -18.11 -19.89 20.45
CA THR A 433 -18.57 -19.35 19.15
C THR A 433 -18.31 -17.83 19.01
N SER A 434 -17.54 -17.23 19.92
CA SER A 434 -17.18 -15.81 19.86
C SER A 434 -16.32 -15.56 18.63
N SER A 435 -16.69 -14.54 17.84
CA SER A 435 -16.02 -14.03 16.64
C SER A 435 -14.55 -14.46 16.51
N SER A 436 -14.30 -15.25 15.47
CA SER A 436 -13.02 -15.84 15.15
C SER A 436 -11.90 -14.82 14.98
N GLY A 437 -10.69 -15.23 15.40
CA GLY A 437 -9.61 -14.32 15.76
C GLY A 437 -9.09 -13.47 14.60
N HIS A 438 -8.97 -14.02 13.39
CA HIS A 438 -8.43 -13.28 12.26
C HIS A 438 -9.41 -12.22 11.78
N HIS A 439 -10.70 -12.57 11.66
CA HIS A 439 -11.72 -11.60 11.27
C HIS A 439 -11.75 -10.38 12.20
N ARG A 440 -11.72 -10.62 13.52
CA ARG A 440 -11.67 -9.53 14.49
C ARG A 440 -10.44 -8.62 14.29
N THR A 441 -9.25 -9.20 14.17
CA THR A 441 -8.02 -8.39 13.97
C THR A 441 -8.01 -7.63 12.65
N ASN A 442 -8.60 -8.17 11.58
CA ASN A 442 -8.75 -7.50 10.30
C ASN A 442 -9.71 -6.31 10.41
N THR A 443 -10.85 -6.51 11.07
CA THR A 443 -11.85 -5.46 11.33
C THR A 443 -11.22 -4.31 12.12
N GLU A 444 -10.57 -4.62 13.24
CA GLU A 444 -9.97 -3.63 14.12
C GLU A 444 -8.88 -2.80 13.42
N VAL A 445 -7.98 -3.43 12.66
CA VAL A 445 -6.94 -2.67 11.94
C VAL A 445 -7.50 -1.84 10.79
N LEU A 446 -8.59 -2.26 10.14
CA LEU A 446 -9.26 -1.45 9.12
C LEU A 446 -9.98 -0.24 9.74
N VAL A 447 -10.57 -0.40 10.93
CA VAL A 447 -11.12 0.72 11.70
C VAL A 447 -10.01 1.70 12.09
N ASP A 448 -8.87 1.23 12.56
CA ASP A 448 -7.71 2.09 12.87
C ASP A 448 -7.18 2.80 11.61
N ILE A 449 -7.06 2.11 10.47
CA ILE A 449 -6.66 2.71 9.19
C ILE A 449 -7.60 3.85 8.81
N ALA A 450 -8.90 3.62 8.90
CA ALA A 450 -9.89 4.62 8.54
C ALA A 450 -9.94 5.79 9.54
N ALA A 451 -9.77 5.53 10.83
CA ALA A 451 -9.66 6.57 11.84
C ALA A 451 -8.41 7.44 11.63
N MET A 452 -7.25 6.83 11.33
CA MET A 452 -6.04 7.59 10.96
C MET A 452 -6.23 8.40 9.69
N ALA A 453 -6.92 7.83 8.69
CA ALA A 453 -7.18 8.50 7.43
C ALA A 453 -8.14 9.70 7.56
N ARG A 454 -8.82 9.90 8.69
CA ARG A 454 -9.61 11.11 8.95
C ARG A 454 -8.77 12.27 9.48
N CYS A 455 -7.49 12.04 9.77
CA CYS A 455 -6.62 13.06 10.33
C CYS A 455 -5.92 13.88 9.28
N ASP A 456 -5.62 15.14 9.62
CA ASP A 456 -4.92 16.07 8.74
C ASP A 456 -3.46 15.68 8.55
N TRP A 457 -2.85 15.14 9.62
CA TRP A 457 -1.45 14.73 9.69
C TRP A 457 -1.30 13.29 10.15
N ILE A 458 -0.18 12.67 9.79
CA ILE A 458 0.27 11.40 10.35
C ILE A 458 1.76 11.41 10.70
N VAL A 459 2.11 10.98 11.91
CA VAL A 459 3.47 10.67 12.33
C VAL A 459 3.61 9.17 12.49
N HIS A 460 4.51 8.55 11.74
CA HIS A 460 4.56 7.09 11.63
C HIS A 460 5.97 6.52 11.44
N GLY A 461 6.08 5.20 11.51
CA GLY A 461 7.22 4.44 10.99
C GLY A 461 6.89 3.74 9.67
N LEU A 462 7.83 2.95 9.13
CA LEU A 462 7.56 2.16 7.93
C LEU A 462 6.53 1.07 8.25
N SER A 463 5.32 1.21 7.74
CA SER A 463 4.22 0.27 7.98
C SER A 463 3.24 0.28 6.84
N ALA A 464 2.81 -0.91 6.40
CA ALA A 464 1.71 -1.05 5.46
C ALA A 464 0.40 -0.43 6.00
N VAL A 465 0.19 -0.45 7.32
CA VAL A 465 -0.98 0.15 7.98
C VAL A 465 -0.95 1.69 7.88
N SER A 466 0.22 2.32 8.03
CA SER A 466 0.35 3.77 7.85
C SER A 466 0.13 4.18 6.41
N GLU A 467 0.74 3.44 5.48
CA GLU A 467 0.60 3.74 4.06
C GLU A 467 -0.83 3.49 3.58
N ALA A 468 -1.54 2.49 4.13
CA ALA A 468 -2.97 2.31 3.90
C ALA A 468 -3.78 3.56 4.30
N ALA A 469 -3.54 4.12 5.49
CA ALA A 469 -4.21 5.35 5.93
C ALA A 469 -3.89 6.53 5.01
N ILE A 470 -2.64 6.63 4.56
CA ILE A 470 -2.17 7.67 3.63
C ILE A 470 -2.82 7.51 2.25
N TYR A 471 -2.97 6.28 1.74
CA TYR A 471 -3.67 6.03 0.48
C TYR A 471 -5.16 6.37 0.60
N THR A 472 -5.78 6.17 1.76
CA THR A 472 -7.19 6.51 1.94
C THR A 472 -7.44 8.03 2.00
N HIS A 473 -6.46 8.84 2.40
CA HIS A 473 -6.64 10.28 2.56
C HIS A 473 -6.03 11.12 1.41
N PRO A 474 -6.82 11.95 0.70
CA PRO A 474 -6.39 12.65 -0.52
C PRO A 474 -5.32 13.73 -0.31
N THR A 475 -5.10 14.23 0.90
CA THR A 475 -4.08 15.27 1.13
C THR A 475 -2.86 14.74 1.88
N MET A 476 -2.93 13.52 2.43
CA MET A 476 -1.87 12.99 3.29
C MET A 476 -0.66 12.48 2.51
N PHE A 477 -0.81 12.21 1.22
CA PHE A 477 0.25 11.57 0.43
C PHE A 477 1.45 12.46 0.09
N ARG A 478 1.31 13.79 0.17
CA ARG A 478 2.40 14.76 -0.06
C ARG A 478 3.13 15.10 1.24
N ASP A 479 2.70 16.16 1.91
CA ASP A 479 3.51 16.80 2.96
C ASP A 479 3.06 16.48 4.38
N HIS A 480 1.90 15.84 4.56
CA HIS A 480 1.32 15.63 5.88
C HIS A 480 1.65 14.28 6.51
N ALA A 481 2.65 13.57 5.99
CA ALA A 481 3.07 12.25 6.48
C ALA A 481 4.56 12.24 6.87
N ILE A 482 4.81 12.17 8.18
CA ILE A 482 6.14 12.25 8.78
C ILE A 482 6.63 10.85 9.16
N ASN A 483 7.70 10.40 8.50
CA ASN A 483 8.27 9.07 8.74
C ASN A 483 9.50 9.12 9.66
N LEU A 484 9.36 8.58 10.86
CA LEU A 484 10.40 8.59 11.89
C LEU A 484 11.39 7.41 11.80
N GLU A 485 11.14 6.38 10.98
CA GLU A 485 12.03 5.21 10.92
C GLU A 485 13.38 5.56 10.28
N PHE A 486 13.35 6.49 9.34
CA PHE A 486 14.55 7.01 8.67
C PHE A 486 15.48 7.77 9.61
N TYR A 487 14.94 8.44 10.64
CA TYR A 487 15.74 9.17 11.63
C TYR A 487 16.82 8.29 12.25
N GLN A 488 16.50 7.04 12.61
CA GLN A 488 17.46 6.18 13.30
C GLN A 488 18.55 5.65 12.38
N TYR A 489 18.17 5.28 11.16
CA TYR A 489 19.12 4.86 10.13
C TYR A 489 20.10 6.00 9.83
N TYR A 490 19.58 7.23 9.68
CA TYR A 490 20.38 8.39 9.33
C TYR A 490 21.16 8.99 10.50
N LYS A 491 20.68 8.93 11.75
CA LYS A 491 21.47 9.33 12.92
C LYS A 491 22.78 8.53 13.04
N ARG A 492 22.76 7.25 12.64
CA ARG A 492 23.98 6.42 12.56
C ARG A 492 24.90 6.83 11.40
N ARG A 493 24.34 7.24 10.26
CA ARG A 493 25.09 7.66 9.06
C ARG A 493 25.67 9.07 9.18
N ARG A 494 24.92 10.05 9.71
CA ARG A 494 25.38 11.42 9.98
C ARG A 494 26.60 11.45 10.88
N ARG A 495 26.62 10.62 11.94
CA ARG A 495 27.80 10.44 12.82
C ARG A 495 29.05 9.97 12.09
N ARG A 496 28.90 9.35 10.91
CA ARG A 496 30.04 8.88 10.11
C ARG A 496 30.49 9.90 9.05
N ASN A 497 29.57 10.68 8.48
CA ASN A 497 29.83 11.39 7.23
C ASN A 497 29.68 12.92 7.28
N ASN A 498 29.27 13.54 8.40
CA ASN A 498 29.02 15.00 8.51
C ASN A 498 28.09 15.62 7.43
N ALA A 499 27.34 14.80 6.68
CA ALA A 499 26.46 15.26 5.61
C ALA A 499 25.03 15.51 6.13
N THR A 500 24.39 16.56 5.62
CA THR A 500 22.93 16.73 5.72
C THR A 500 22.26 15.65 4.87
N ASP A 501 21.35 14.90 5.48
CA ASP A 501 20.64 13.81 4.80
C ASP A 501 19.23 14.29 4.44
N PRO A 502 18.84 14.28 3.15
CA PRO A 502 17.54 14.78 2.70
C PRO A 502 16.37 13.87 3.10
N ASP A 503 16.62 12.63 3.50
CA ASP A 503 15.58 11.68 3.92
C ASP A 503 15.38 11.66 5.45
N ALA A 504 16.10 12.50 6.21
CA ALA A 504 15.82 12.66 7.64
C ALA A 504 14.43 13.28 7.82
N PRO A 505 13.62 12.85 8.81
CA PRO A 505 12.38 13.55 9.07
C PRO A 505 12.66 15.02 9.39
N PRO A 506 11.69 15.92 9.10
CA PRO A 506 11.82 17.34 9.38
C PRO A 506 12.25 17.56 10.83
N SER A 507 13.07 18.58 11.09
CA SER A 507 13.28 19.03 12.46
C SER A 507 11.94 19.50 13.05
N ILE A 508 11.86 19.63 14.37
CA ILE A 508 10.63 20.10 15.01
C ILE A 508 10.28 21.52 14.54
N GLU A 509 11.28 22.37 14.30
CA GLU A 509 11.09 23.71 13.75
C GLU A 509 10.59 23.68 12.29
N ALA A 510 11.12 22.76 11.48
CA ALA A 510 10.62 22.56 10.12
C ALA A 510 9.18 22.05 10.12
N PHE A 511 8.84 21.11 11.02
CA PHE A 511 7.47 20.64 11.19
C PHE A 511 6.53 21.76 11.62
N ARG A 512 6.91 22.59 12.60
CA ARG A 512 6.13 23.79 12.98
C ARG A 512 5.94 24.75 11.82
N ALA A 513 6.97 24.96 10.99
CA ALA A 513 6.84 25.79 9.80
C ALA A 513 5.81 25.22 8.80
N MET A 514 5.80 23.89 8.60
CA MET A 514 4.82 23.22 7.76
C MET A 514 3.39 23.37 8.31
N LEU A 515 3.19 23.22 9.62
CA LEU A 515 1.88 23.44 10.27
C LEU A 515 1.35 24.86 10.03
N ARG A 516 2.19 25.88 10.26
CA ARG A 516 1.83 27.28 10.03
C ARG A 516 1.55 27.59 8.56
N GLN A 517 2.21 26.88 7.64
CA GLN A 517 1.96 27.05 6.21
C GLN A 517 0.57 26.54 5.84
N GLN A 518 0.19 25.36 6.33
CA GLN A 518 -1.15 24.80 6.11
C GLN A 518 -2.26 25.72 6.64
N GLU A 519 -2.09 26.32 7.82
CA GLU A 519 -3.10 27.25 8.38
C GLU A 519 -3.31 28.49 7.52
N ARG A 520 -2.31 28.89 6.73
CA ARG A 520 -2.40 30.01 5.79
C ARG A 520 -3.02 29.61 4.45
N GLY A 521 -3.35 28.33 4.26
CA GLY A 521 -3.82 27.77 2.99
C GLY A 521 -2.77 27.86 1.88
N LEU A 522 -1.47 27.79 2.24
CA LEU A 522 -0.33 27.97 1.34
C LEU A 522 0.31 26.66 0.88
#